data_AF-B2U3U2-F1
#
_entry.id   AF-B2U3U2-F1
#
_cell.length_a   1.000
_cell.length_b   1.000
_cell.length_c   1.000
_cell.angle_alpha   90.00
_cell.angle_beta   90.00
_cell.angle_gamma   90.00
#
_symmetry.space_group_name_H-M   'P 1'
#
loop_
_entity.id
_entity.type
_entity.pdbx_description
1 polymer ?
#
loop_
_entity_poly.entity_id
_entity_poly.type
_entity_poly.pdbx_seq_one_letter_code
_entity_poly.pdbx_strand_id
1 'polypeptide(L)'
;MQNLNPQRKAFLDMVAWSEGTDNGRQPTRNHGYDIIVGGELFTDYSDHPRKLVTLNPKLKSTAAGRYQLLSRWWDAYRKQLGLKDFEVVNKNWPPS
;
A
#
# COMPACT_ATOMS: atom_id res chain seq x y z
N MET A 1 -16.92 -3.92 -6.12
CA MET A 1 -16.22 -4.43 -4.92
C MET A 1 -16.13 -5.94 -5.00
N GLN A 2 -14.92 -6.49 -5.05
CA GLN A 2 -14.71 -7.93 -4.83
C GLN A 2 -15.02 -8.26 -3.37
N ASN A 3 -15.77 -9.33 -3.09
CA ASN A 3 -16.06 -9.74 -1.71
C ASN A 3 -14.77 -10.16 -1.00
N LEU A 4 -14.49 -9.54 0.15
CA LEU A 4 -13.43 -9.96 1.05
C LEU A 4 -13.93 -11.17 1.85
N ASN A 5 -13.36 -12.34 1.59
CA ASN A 5 -13.60 -13.55 2.37
C ASN A 5 -12.38 -13.87 3.26
N PRO A 6 -12.49 -14.79 4.23
CA PRO A 6 -11.39 -15.12 5.14
C PRO A 6 -10.09 -15.51 4.43
N GLN A 7 -10.18 -16.24 3.31
CA GLN A 7 -9.01 -16.67 2.55
C GLN A 7 -8.28 -15.50 1.88
N ARG A 8 -9.03 -14.57 1.28
CA ARG A 8 -8.48 -13.35 0.68
C ARG A 8 -7.87 -12.46 1.75
N LYS A 9 -8.53 -12.30 2.89
CA LYS A 9 -7.96 -11.55 4.02
C LYS A 9 -6.64 -12.16 4.48
N ALA A 10 -6.59 -13.48 4.70
CA ALA A 10 -5.37 -14.18 5.11
C ALA A 10 -4.25 -14.03 4.08
N PHE A 11 -4.59 -14.09 2.78
CA PHE A 11 -3.63 -13.85 1.72
C PHE A 11 -3.08 -12.41 1.73
N LEU A 12 -3.94 -11.41 1.93
CA LEU A 12 -3.50 -10.01 2.03
C LEU A 12 -2.65 -9.76 3.29
N ASP A 13 -2.99 -10.41 4.41
CA ASP A 13 -2.19 -10.34 5.63
C ASP A 13 -0.79 -10.97 5.39
N MET A 14 -0.71 -12.06 4.63
CA MET A 14 0.58 -12.64 4.18
C MET A 14 1.37 -11.67 3.27
N VAL A 15 0.70 -11.01 2.31
CA VAL A 15 1.36 -10.01 1.45
C VAL A 15 1.90 -8.86 2.30
N ALA A 16 1.12 -8.33 3.23
CA ALA A 16 1.54 -7.25 4.14
C ALA A 16 2.78 -7.62 4.96
N TRP A 17 2.82 -8.84 5.48
CA TRP A 17 3.96 -9.37 6.20
C TRP A 17 5.20 -9.49 5.28
N SER A 18 5.01 -10.04 4.08
CA SER A 18 6.08 -10.26 3.09
C SER A 18 6.68 -8.97 2.54
N GLU A 19 5.85 -7.95 2.31
CA GLU A 19 6.29 -6.60 1.92
C GLU A 19 6.94 -5.85 3.09
N GLY A 20 6.92 -6.43 4.29
CA GLY A 20 7.53 -5.88 5.48
C GLY A 20 6.77 -4.71 6.10
N THR A 21 5.49 -4.52 5.75
CA THR A 21 4.68 -3.39 6.23
C THR A 21 3.91 -3.72 7.51
N ASP A 22 3.52 -4.99 7.70
CA ASP A 22 2.79 -5.48 8.89
C ASP A 22 3.41 -6.79 9.42
N ASN A 23 4.64 -6.69 9.92
CA ASN A 23 5.44 -7.84 10.36
C ASN A 23 5.87 -7.81 11.83
N GLY A 24 5.34 -6.85 12.60
CA GLY A 24 5.69 -6.64 14.02
C GLY A 24 7.06 -6.00 14.26
N ARG A 25 7.82 -5.67 13.20
CA ARG A 25 9.13 -5.00 13.29
C ARG A 25 9.11 -3.59 12.68
N GLN A 26 8.42 -3.42 11.56
CA GLN A 26 8.22 -2.13 10.93
C GLN A 26 7.23 -1.30 11.78
N PRO A 27 7.63 -0.12 12.30
CA PRO A 27 6.70 0.77 12.97
C PRO A 27 5.57 1.17 12.02
N THR A 28 4.33 1.07 12.47
CA THR A 28 3.11 1.47 11.76
C THR A 28 2.08 1.93 12.78
N ARG A 29 1.21 2.86 12.40
CA ARG A 29 0.03 3.27 13.19
C ARG A 29 -1.26 2.66 12.67
N ASN A 30 -1.20 1.92 11.57
CA ASN A 30 -2.36 1.39 10.88
C ASN A 30 -2.04 0.09 10.12
N HIS A 31 -1.48 -0.92 10.81
CA HIS A 31 -1.26 -2.27 10.25
C HIS A 31 -0.57 -2.28 8.87
N GLY A 32 0.43 -1.42 8.66
CA GLY A 32 1.19 -1.32 7.42
C GLY A 32 0.59 -0.40 6.34
N TYR A 33 -0.64 0.12 6.54
CA TYR A 33 -1.30 0.97 5.54
C TYR A 33 -0.68 2.35 5.37
N ASP A 34 0.10 2.81 6.34
CA ASP A 34 0.77 4.11 6.38
C ASP A 34 2.26 4.05 5.96
N ILE A 35 2.76 2.92 5.46
CA ILE A 35 4.19 2.77 5.17
C ILE A 35 4.53 3.31 3.78
N ILE A 36 5.55 4.16 3.70
CA ILE A 36 6.31 4.45 2.47
C ILE A 36 7.52 3.52 2.43
N VAL A 37 7.86 3.02 1.25
CA VAL A 37 9.07 2.24 1.00
C VAL A 37 10.30 2.91 1.62
N GLY A 38 11.10 2.13 2.36
CA GLY A 38 12.17 2.65 3.22
C GLY A 38 11.77 2.87 4.68
N GLY A 39 10.48 2.68 5.03
CA GLY A 39 10.00 2.59 6.42
C GLY A 39 9.46 3.89 7.01
N GLU A 40 9.38 4.96 6.22
CA GLU A 40 8.73 6.20 6.65
C GLU A 40 7.21 6.05 6.71
N LEU A 41 6.55 6.94 7.47
CA LEU A 41 5.10 6.96 7.62
C LEU A 41 4.47 8.14 6.89
N PHE A 42 3.28 7.93 6.30
CA PHE A 42 2.41 9.00 5.83
C PHE A 42 1.08 9.02 6.59
N THR A 43 0.42 10.17 6.62
CA THR A 43 -0.81 10.37 7.42
C THR A 43 -2.03 10.77 6.61
N ASP A 44 -1.84 11.20 5.36
CA ASP A 44 -2.92 11.55 4.45
C ASP A 44 -3.19 10.40 3.48
N TYR A 45 -4.39 9.83 3.57
CA TYR A 45 -4.85 8.73 2.71
C TYR A 45 -5.72 9.20 1.55
N SER A 46 -5.94 10.51 1.39
CA SER A 46 -6.73 11.05 0.27
C SER A 46 -6.11 10.73 -1.09
N ASP A 47 -4.80 10.43 -1.11
CA ASP A 47 -4.07 10.04 -2.31
C ASP A 47 -2.82 9.22 -1.97
N HIS A 48 -2.23 8.57 -2.97
CA HIS A 48 -0.92 7.96 -2.82
C HIS A 48 0.15 9.05 -2.56
N PRO A 49 1.12 8.85 -1.65
CA PRO A 49 2.06 9.92 -1.24
C PRO A 49 3.03 10.38 -2.34
N ARG A 50 3.20 9.57 -3.40
CA ARG A 50 4.06 9.83 -4.58
C ARG A 50 5.50 10.23 -4.25
N LYS A 51 5.98 9.86 -3.05
CA LYS A 51 7.34 10.10 -2.62
C LYS A 51 8.29 9.11 -3.31
N LEU A 52 9.21 9.61 -4.14
CA LEU A 52 10.28 8.80 -4.71
C LEU A 52 11.42 8.66 -3.68
N VAL A 53 11.57 7.47 -3.14
CA VAL A 53 12.62 7.14 -2.16
C VAL A 53 13.77 6.44 -2.88
N THR A 54 14.99 6.86 -2.59
CA THR A 54 16.21 6.19 -3.06
C THR A 54 16.64 5.18 -2.00
N LEU A 55 16.46 3.89 -2.28
CA LEU A 55 16.80 2.79 -1.37
C LEU A 55 18.29 2.48 -1.40
N ASN A 56 18.91 2.64 -2.56
CA ASN A 56 20.34 2.58 -2.78
C ASN A 56 20.68 3.34 -4.08
N PRO A 57 21.96 3.56 -4.43
CA PRO A 57 22.32 4.35 -5.61
C PRO A 57 21.73 3.88 -6.94
N LYS A 58 21.29 2.62 -7.04
CA LYS A 58 20.75 2.01 -8.25
C LYS A 58 19.24 1.75 -8.19
N LEU A 59 18.61 1.92 -7.03
CA LEU A 59 17.21 1.56 -6.79
C LEU A 59 16.45 2.73 -6.19
N LYS A 60 15.41 3.16 -6.91
CA LYS A 60 14.43 4.12 -6.45
C LYS A 60 13.04 3.51 -6.55
N SER A 61 12.20 3.78 -5.57
CA SER A 61 10.83 3.28 -5.54
C SER A 61 9.89 4.35 -5.02
N THR A 62 8.64 4.30 -5.48
CA THR A 62 7.55 5.13 -4.96
C THR A 62 6.57 4.30 -4.14
N ALA A 63 6.90 3.05 -3.80
CA ALA A 63 5.96 2.14 -3.18
C ALA A 63 5.43 2.69 -1.85
N ALA A 64 4.11 2.56 -1.65
CA ALA A 64 3.46 2.95 -0.41
C ALA A 64 2.25 2.08 -0.09
N GLY A 65 1.81 2.16 1.17
CA GLY A 65 0.70 1.39 1.71
C GLY A 65 1.08 -0.04 2.05
N ARG A 66 0.10 -0.79 2.56
CA ARG A 66 0.30 -2.13 3.10
C ARG A 66 0.78 -3.13 2.05
N TYR A 67 0.45 -2.86 0.79
CA TYR A 67 0.82 -3.69 -0.36
C TYR A 67 1.85 -3.02 -1.27
N GLN A 68 2.52 -1.96 -0.79
CA GLN A 68 3.65 -1.31 -1.48
C GLN A 68 3.34 -0.94 -2.96
N LEU A 69 2.14 -0.42 -3.20
CA LEU A 69 1.69 -0.04 -4.54
C LEU A 69 2.53 1.14 -5.07
N LEU A 70 2.97 1.05 -6.33
CA LEU A 70 3.70 2.15 -6.98
C LEU A 70 2.74 3.25 -7.46
N SER A 71 3.20 4.50 -7.46
CA SER A 71 2.40 5.67 -7.86
C SER A 71 1.79 5.52 -9.26
N ARG A 72 2.58 5.04 -10.23
CA ARG A 72 2.13 4.81 -11.62
C ARG A 72 0.91 3.87 -11.70
N TRP A 73 0.86 2.88 -10.81
CA TRP A 73 -0.22 1.89 -10.79
C TRP A 73 -1.41 2.40 -10.02
N TRP A 74 -1.16 3.11 -8.92
CA TRP A 74 -2.21 3.84 -8.24
C TRP A 74 -2.95 4.78 -9.20
N ASP A 75 -2.25 5.61 -9.99
CA ASP A 75 -2.89 6.54 -10.92
C ASP A 75 -3.77 5.81 -11.96
N ALA A 76 -3.28 4.66 -12.47
CA ALA A 76 -4.03 3.81 -13.38
C ALA A 76 -5.29 3.22 -12.73
N TYR A 77 -5.15 2.58 -11.56
CA TYR A 77 -6.26 1.95 -10.84
C TYR A 77 -7.27 2.98 -10.33
N ARG A 78 -6.81 4.14 -9.86
CA ARG A 78 -7.67 5.23 -9.42
C ARG A 78 -8.64 5.64 -10.51
N LYS A 79 -8.12 5.81 -11.74
CA LYS A 79 -8.94 6.13 -12.91
C LYS A 79 -9.83 4.97 -13.34
N GLN A 80 -9.26 3.78 -13.45
CA GLN A 80 -9.96 2.60 -13.97
C GLN A 80 -11.15 2.20 -13.08
N LEU A 81 -10.99 2.34 -11.76
CA LEU A 81 -11.93 1.82 -10.76
C LEU A 81 -12.69 2.93 -10.03
N GLY A 82 -12.48 4.19 -10.40
CA GLY A 82 -13.16 5.34 -9.81
C GLY A 82 -12.85 5.54 -8.32
N LEU A 83 -11.62 5.26 -7.90
CA LEU A 83 -11.23 5.31 -6.49
C LEU A 83 -11.10 6.77 -6.04
N LYS A 84 -11.74 7.10 -4.91
CA LYS A 84 -11.73 8.45 -4.36
C LYS A 84 -10.45 8.75 -3.59
N ASP A 85 -9.99 7.77 -2.83
CA ASP A 85 -8.88 7.86 -1.90
C ASP A 85 -8.03 6.58 -1.91
N PHE A 86 -6.82 6.69 -1.38
CA PHE A 86 -5.84 5.59 -1.28
C PHE A 86 -6.19 4.61 -0.15
N GLU A 87 -7.04 5.02 0.80
CA GLU A 87 -7.52 4.17 1.90
C GLU A 87 -8.30 2.96 1.37
N VAL A 88 -9.12 3.14 0.34
CA VAL A 88 -9.89 2.05 -0.29
C VAL A 88 -8.99 0.96 -0.87
N VAL A 89 -7.88 1.34 -1.50
CA VAL A 89 -6.88 0.39 -2.06
C VAL A 89 -6.18 -0.36 -0.96
N ASN A 90 -5.87 0.34 0.12
CA ASN A 90 -5.28 -0.25 1.30
C ASN A 90 -6.25 -1.27 1.93
N LYS A 91 -7.52 -0.95 2.19
CA LYS A 91 -8.40 -1.87 2.92
C LYS A 91 -9.00 -3.01 2.09
N ASN A 92 -9.18 -2.82 0.79
CA ASN A 92 -9.99 -3.72 -0.05
C ASN A 92 -9.26 -4.23 -1.30
N TRP A 93 -7.94 -4.40 -1.25
CA TRP A 93 -7.16 -4.95 -2.36
C TRP A 93 -7.53 -6.42 -2.66
N PRO A 94 -7.61 -6.87 -3.93
CA PRO A 94 -7.51 -6.08 -5.15
C PRO A 94 -8.80 -5.29 -5.45
N PRO A 95 -8.70 -4.00 -5.82
CA PRO A 95 -9.84 -3.20 -6.21
C PRO A 95 -10.39 -3.75 -7.53
N SER A 96 -11.73 -3.88 -7.59
CA SER A 96 -12.46 -4.46 -8.72
C SER A 96 -12.48 -3.55 -9.93
#